data_AF-A0A3S0SBC5-F1
#
_entry.id   AF-A0A3S0SBC5-F1
#
_cell.length_a   1.000
_cell.length_b   1.000
_cell.length_c   1.000
_cell.angle_alpha   90.00
_cell.angle_beta   90.00
_cell.angle_gamma   90.00
#
_symmetry.space_group_name_H-M   'P 1'
#
loop_
_entity.id
_entity.type
_entity.pdbx_description
1 polymer ?
#
loop_
_entity_poly.entity_id
_entity_poly.type
_entity_poly.pdbx_seq_one_letter_code
_entity_poly.pdbx_strand_id
1 'polypeptide(L)'
;MTQSDILSARPVIQPGPDHPITLTRNPQRIVVKAGGHTIADTHRALTLQEANYPPVYYIPRADADMTRLERSSHFTYCPYKGDCSYYSIPSGGERATNAVWSYEKPHGAVAAIKDYLAFYPDRVDAIELGG
;
A
#
# COMPACT_ATOMS: atom_id res chain seq x y z
N MET A 1 5.01 -0.42 -44.75
CA MET A 1 4.93 -1.25 -43.53
C MET A 1 5.02 -0.29 -42.36
N THR A 2 3.93 -0.13 -41.61
CA THR A 2 3.74 0.97 -40.66
C THR A 2 4.64 0.85 -39.43
N GLN A 3 5.34 1.93 -39.12
CA GLN A 3 6.10 2.15 -37.90
C GLN A 3 5.12 2.49 -36.77
N SER A 4 4.39 1.50 -36.28
CA SER A 4 3.49 1.59 -35.13
C SER A 4 3.40 0.17 -34.57
N ASP A 5 3.55 -0.01 -33.25
CA ASP A 5 3.56 -1.28 -32.50
C ASP A 5 4.93 -1.87 -32.09
N ILE A 6 5.83 -1.03 -31.62
CA ILE A 6 6.64 -1.40 -30.43
C ILE A 6 6.16 -0.52 -29.28
N LEU A 7 4.95 -0.82 -28.78
CA LEU A 7 4.52 -0.34 -27.47
C LEU A 7 5.45 -0.98 -26.44
N SER A 8 6.40 -0.21 -25.89
CA SER A 8 7.24 -0.65 -24.78
C SER A 8 6.37 -1.14 -23.63
N ALA A 9 6.27 -2.46 -23.45
CA ALA A 9 5.59 -3.06 -22.32
C ALA A 9 6.24 -2.55 -21.03
N ARG A 10 5.44 -2.12 -20.05
CA ARG A 10 5.95 -1.71 -18.73
C ARG A 10 6.68 -2.90 -18.08
N PRO A 11 7.93 -2.73 -17.62
CA PRO A 11 8.75 -3.85 -17.17
C PRO A 11 8.19 -4.47 -15.89
N VAL A 12 7.97 -5.78 -15.90
CA VAL A 12 7.58 -6.57 -14.72
C VAL A 12 8.80 -7.32 -14.22
N ILE A 13 9.20 -7.08 -12.98
CA ILE A 13 10.40 -7.66 -12.36
C ILE A 13 9.98 -8.62 -11.24
N GLN A 14 10.51 -9.84 -11.26
CA GLN A 14 10.35 -10.78 -10.16
C GLN A 14 11.36 -10.43 -9.04
N PRO A 15 10.92 -10.36 -7.77
CA PRO A 15 11.85 -10.22 -6.65
C PRO A 15 12.87 -11.36 -6.63
N GLY A 16 14.10 -11.05 -6.22
CA GLY A 16 15.22 -11.99 -6.21
C GLY A 16 16.28 -11.59 -5.18
N PRO A 17 17.43 -12.27 -5.13
CA PRO A 17 18.47 -12.00 -4.14
C PRO A 17 18.96 -10.54 -4.11
N ASP A 18 19.01 -9.88 -5.26
CA ASP A 18 19.47 -8.49 -5.38
C ASP A 18 18.41 -7.46 -4.94
N HIS A 19 17.13 -7.86 -4.92
CA HIS A 19 16.01 -7.01 -4.48
C HIS A 19 14.91 -7.89 -3.86
N PRO A 20 15.12 -8.37 -2.63
CA PRO A 20 14.19 -9.31 -2.00
C PRO A 20 12.92 -8.58 -1.55
N ILE A 21 11.78 -9.21 -1.78
CA ILE A 21 10.49 -8.79 -1.22
C ILE A 21 9.90 -9.99 -0.50
N THR A 22 9.62 -9.84 0.79
CA THR A 22 9.00 -10.87 1.60
C THR A 22 7.71 -10.36 2.22
N LEU A 23 6.76 -11.28 2.40
CA LEU A 23 5.46 -11.03 3.00
C LEU A 23 5.25 -12.03 4.13
N THR A 24 5.01 -11.53 5.34
CA THR A 24 4.72 -12.36 6.50
C THR A 24 3.47 -11.85 7.21
N ARG A 25 2.75 -12.74 7.91
CA ARG A 25 1.66 -12.29 8.80
C ARG A 25 2.26 -11.44 9.92
N ASN A 26 1.68 -10.28 10.17
CA ASN A 26 2.01 -9.51 11.35
C ASN A 26 1.25 -10.10 12.56
N PRO A 27 1.93 -10.51 13.64
CA PRO A 27 1.26 -11.07 14.81
C PRO A 27 0.62 -10.00 15.72
N GLN A 28 0.95 -8.72 15.53
CA GLN A 28 0.45 -7.61 16.34
C GLN A 28 -0.86 -7.06 15.79
N ARG A 29 -1.68 -6.48 16.66
CA ARG A 29 -2.74 -5.55 16.27
C ARG A 29 -2.10 -4.29 15.72
N ILE A 30 -2.63 -3.79 14.61
CA ILE A 30 -2.23 -2.52 14.03
C ILE A 30 -3.43 -1.58 14.03
N VAL A 31 -3.24 -0.39 14.61
CA VAL A 31 -4.25 0.67 14.61
C VAL A 31 -3.66 1.89 13.90
N VAL A 32 -4.35 2.37 12.87
CA VAL A 32 -3.97 3.58 12.13
C VAL A 32 -4.90 4.72 12.50
N LYS A 33 -4.34 5.86 12.90
CA LYS A 33 -5.09 7.07 13.29
C LYS A 33 -4.75 8.24 12.38
N ALA A 34 -5.75 9.00 11.96
CA ALA A 34 -5.56 10.25 11.22
C ALA A 34 -6.76 11.21 11.42
N GLY A 35 -6.48 12.50 11.62
CA GLY A 35 -7.49 13.51 11.83
C GLY A 35 -8.37 13.23 13.05
N GLY A 36 -7.78 12.66 14.12
CA GLY A 36 -8.51 12.30 15.34
C GLY A 36 -9.42 11.07 15.23
N HIS A 37 -9.37 10.33 14.12
CA HIS A 37 -10.17 9.13 13.89
C HIS A 37 -9.31 7.87 13.75
N THR A 38 -9.87 6.72 14.11
CA THR A 38 -9.30 5.43 13.72
C THR A 38 -9.70 5.15 12.28
N ILE A 39 -8.71 5.03 11.40
CA ILE A 39 -8.88 4.76 9.98
C ILE A 39 -8.86 3.26 9.71
N ALA A 40 -8.04 2.52 10.45
CA ALA A 40 -7.98 1.07 10.34
C ALA A 40 -7.58 0.43 11.67
N ASP A 41 -8.08 -0.77 11.91
CA ASP A 41 -7.84 -1.56 13.12
C ASP A 41 -7.87 -3.05 12.79
N THR A 42 -6.72 -3.72 12.83
CA THR A 42 -6.61 -5.09 12.33
C THR A 42 -5.66 -5.98 13.16
N HIS A 43 -6.00 -7.26 13.25
CA HIS A 43 -5.09 -8.35 13.66
C HIS A 43 -4.66 -9.23 12.47
N ARG A 44 -4.92 -8.78 11.24
CA ARG A 44 -4.78 -9.56 10.00
C ARG A 44 -3.84 -8.89 9.00
N ALA A 45 -3.01 -7.96 9.47
CA ALA A 45 -2.04 -7.28 8.63
C ALA A 45 -0.97 -8.23 8.09
N LEU A 46 -0.44 -7.88 6.92
CA LEU A 46 0.79 -8.45 6.38
C LEU A 46 1.90 -7.42 6.54
N THR A 47 3.08 -7.88 6.95
CA THR A 47 4.30 -7.08 6.92
C THR A 47 5.04 -7.39 5.62
N LEU A 48 5.27 -6.35 4.82
CA LEU A 48 6.13 -6.41 3.64
C LEU A 48 7.51 -5.85 4.00
N GLN A 49 8.54 -6.67 3.86
CA GLN A 49 9.94 -6.23 3.94
C GLN A 49 10.52 -6.23 2.53
N GLU A 50 11.02 -5.08 2.07
CA GLU A 50 11.62 -4.90 0.75
C GLU A 50 13.06 -4.40 0.92
N ALA A 51 14.02 -5.22 0.49
CA ALA A 51 15.45 -4.95 0.69
C ALA A 51 15.71 -4.46 2.13
N ASN A 52 16.37 -3.31 2.25
CA ASN A 52 16.70 -2.68 3.54
C ASN A 52 15.75 -1.52 3.90
N TYR A 53 14.61 -1.36 3.22
CA TYR A 53 13.64 -0.33 3.56
C TYR A 53 12.92 -0.66 4.88
N PRO A 54 12.39 0.34 5.59
CA PRO A 54 11.51 0.09 6.73
C PRO A 54 10.32 -0.82 6.31
N PRO A 55 9.85 -1.69 7.21
CA PRO A 55 8.72 -2.57 6.91
C PRO A 55 7.45 -1.77 6.65
N VAL A 56 6.66 -2.23 5.69
CA VAL A 56 5.35 -1.67 5.37
C VAL A 56 4.27 -2.62 5.84
N TYR A 57 3.30 -2.09 6.57
CA TYR A 57 2.12 -2.86 7.00
C TYR A 57 1.00 -2.70 5.99
N TYR A 58 0.61 -3.82 5.40
CA TYR A 58 -0.56 -3.93 4.55
C TYR A 58 -1.74 -4.39 5.41
N ILE A 59 -2.76 -3.55 5.48
CA ILE A 59 -3.99 -3.78 6.24
C ILE A 59 -5.10 -4.24 5.28
N PRO A 60 -5.84 -5.32 5.59
CA PRO A 60 -6.99 -5.70 4.76
C PRO A 60 -7.98 -4.55 4.66
N ARG A 61 -8.46 -4.26 3.45
CA ARG A 61 -9.44 -3.17 3.22
C ARG A 61 -10.70 -3.31 4.08
N ALA A 62 -11.10 -4.54 4.38
CA ALA A 62 -12.27 -4.84 5.23
C ALA A 62 -12.10 -4.39 6.69
N ASP A 63 -10.87 -4.18 7.14
CA ASP A 63 -10.55 -3.70 8.51
C ASP A 63 -10.29 -2.19 8.54
N ALA A 64 -10.53 -1.49 7.43
CA ALA A 64 -10.40 -0.05 7.31
C ALA A 64 -11.76 0.62 7.10
N ASP A 65 -11.94 1.79 7.72
CA ASP A 65 -13.10 2.65 7.50
C ASP A 65 -12.96 3.39 6.17
N MET A 66 -13.34 2.73 5.08
CA MET A 66 -13.28 3.28 3.72
C MET A 66 -14.12 4.55 3.54
N THR A 67 -15.11 4.82 4.42
CA THR A 67 -15.91 6.05 4.34
C THR A 67 -15.11 7.31 4.67
N ARG A 68 -13.93 7.14 5.28
CA ARG A 68 -12.99 8.22 5.60
C ARG A 68 -11.92 8.43 4.54
N LEU A 69 -11.93 7.61 3.49
CA LEU A 69 -10.94 7.64 2.43
C LEU A 69 -11.57 8.18 1.15
N GLU A 70 -10.87 9.09 0.49
CA GLU A 70 -11.25 9.59 -0.81
C GLU A 70 -10.25 9.09 -1.86
N ARG A 71 -10.75 8.43 -2.90
CA ARG A 71 -9.89 7.93 -3.97
C ARG A 71 -9.28 9.10 -4.75
N SER A 72 -7.97 9.07 -4.92
CA SER A 72 -7.23 10.05 -5.71
C SER A 72 -7.17 9.67 -7.19
N SER A 73 -7.03 10.68 -8.04
CA SER A 73 -6.62 10.49 -9.44
C SER A 73 -5.13 10.19 -9.58
N HIS A 74 -4.35 10.32 -8.50
CA HIS A 74 -2.93 9.98 -8.47
C HIS A 74 -2.73 8.47 -8.52
N PHE A 75 -1.81 8.03 -9.37
CA PHE A 75 -1.38 6.65 -9.47
C PHE A 75 0.11 6.61 -9.81
N THR A 76 0.77 5.52 -9.39
CA THR A 76 2.18 5.25 -9.73
C THR A 76 2.31 3.80 -10.21
N TYR A 77 3.45 3.49 -10.82
CA TYR A 77 3.76 2.14 -11.28
C TYR A 77 5.04 1.64 -10.61
N CYS A 78 4.99 0.43 -10.05
CA CYS A 78 6.15 -0.27 -9.50
C CYS A 78 6.44 -1.53 -10.33
N PRO A 79 7.64 -1.71 -10.90
CA PRO A 79 7.98 -2.91 -11.67
C PRO A 79 7.82 -4.24 -10.90
N TYR A 80 7.95 -4.20 -9.57
CA TYR A 80 7.79 -5.38 -8.71
C TYR A 80 6.36 -5.65 -8.27
N LYS A 81 5.53 -4.60 -8.18
CA LYS A 81 4.22 -4.68 -7.50
C LYS A 81 3.03 -4.35 -8.38
N GLY A 82 3.22 -3.62 -9.48
CA GLY A 82 2.17 -3.25 -10.42
C GLY A 82 1.66 -1.81 -10.23
N ASP A 83 0.41 -1.59 -10.62
CA ASP A 83 -0.27 -0.31 -10.51
C ASP A 83 -0.65 0.00 -9.06
N CYS A 84 -0.21 1.15 -8.57
CA CYS A 84 -0.44 1.64 -7.23
C CYS A 84 -1.47 2.77 -7.28
N SER A 85 -2.61 2.56 -6.61
CA SER A 85 -3.66 3.57 -6.45
C SER A 85 -3.54 4.25 -5.09
N TYR A 86 -3.93 5.52 -5.03
CA TYR A 86 -3.83 6.32 -3.80
C TYR A 86 -5.20 6.79 -3.30
N TYR A 87 -5.28 6.98 -1.99
CA TYR A 87 -6.40 7.61 -1.31
C TYR A 87 -5.89 8.71 -0.38
N SER A 88 -6.69 9.75 -0.23
CA SER A 88 -6.51 10.83 0.74
C SER A 88 -7.40 10.61 1.96
N ILE A 89 -7.05 11.22 3.09
CA ILE A 89 -7.87 11.20 4.31
C ILE A 89 -8.33 12.64 4.60
N PRO A 90 -9.55 13.06 4.20
CA PRO A 90 -9.99 14.46 4.30
C PRO A 90 -9.89 15.03 5.72
N SER A 91 -10.17 14.23 6.77
CA SER A 91 -10.07 14.68 8.17
C SER A 91 -8.63 14.99 8.61
N GLY A 92 -7.62 14.49 7.90
CA GLY A 92 -6.20 14.77 8.16
C GLY A 92 -5.68 16.04 7.45
N GLY A 93 -6.53 16.73 6.69
CA GLY A 93 -6.16 17.93 5.93
C GLY A 93 -5.10 17.68 4.85
N GLU A 94 -4.44 18.75 4.42
CA GLU A 94 -3.44 18.73 3.32
C GLU A 94 -2.31 17.70 3.53
N ARG A 95 -1.88 17.49 4.78
CA ARG A 95 -0.84 16.51 5.12
C ARG A 95 -1.24 15.08 4.71
N ALA A 96 -2.54 14.79 4.75
CA ALA A 96 -3.07 13.47 4.48
C ALA A 96 -3.50 13.26 3.01
N THR A 97 -3.09 14.15 2.10
CA THR A 97 -3.26 13.96 0.65
C THR A 97 -2.40 12.79 0.16
N ASN A 98 -3.03 11.85 -0.56
CA ASN A 98 -2.40 10.60 -1.02
C ASN A 98 -1.68 9.82 0.11
N ALA A 99 -2.23 9.87 1.33
CA ALA A 99 -1.62 9.25 2.51
C ALA A 99 -1.70 7.72 2.52
N VAL A 100 -2.63 7.16 1.75
CA VAL A 100 -2.88 5.72 1.68
C VAL A 100 -2.60 5.24 0.26
N TRP A 101 -2.01 4.06 0.12
CA TRP A 101 -1.86 3.41 -1.18
C TRP A 101 -2.34 1.97 -1.16
N SER A 102 -2.70 1.46 -2.34
CA SER A 102 -3.21 0.10 -2.54
C SER A 102 -2.80 -0.45 -3.90
N TYR A 103 -2.42 -1.72 -3.94
CA TYR A 103 -2.24 -2.47 -5.17
C TYR A 103 -3.48 -3.32 -5.41
N GLU A 104 -4.37 -2.87 -6.30
CA GLU A 104 -5.65 -3.57 -6.61
C GLU A 104 -5.47 -4.66 -7.67
N LYS A 105 -4.40 -4.56 -8.46
CA LYS A 105 -3.98 -5.55 -9.46
C LYS A 105 -2.49 -5.84 -9.32
N PRO A 106 -2.04 -6.40 -8.18
CA PRO A 106 -0.63 -6.62 -7.93
C PRO A 106 -0.04 -7.69 -8.86
N HIS A 107 1.27 -7.64 -9.08
CA HIS A 107 1.99 -8.72 -9.73
C HIS A 107 2.00 -10.00 -8.87
N GLY A 108 2.19 -11.15 -9.52
CA GLY A 108 2.03 -12.47 -8.88
C GLY A 108 2.86 -12.66 -7.60
N ALA A 109 4.11 -12.18 -7.59
CA ALA A 109 5.01 -12.31 -6.43
C ALA A 109 4.48 -11.63 -5.15
N VAL A 110 3.60 -10.65 -5.29
CA VAL A 110 2.98 -9.91 -4.18
C VAL A 110 1.45 -9.99 -4.22
N ALA A 111 0.88 -11.05 -4.83
CA ALA A 111 -0.57 -11.19 -4.98
C ALA A 111 -1.33 -11.17 -3.64
N ALA A 112 -0.69 -11.54 -2.53
CA ALA A 112 -1.29 -11.57 -1.20
C ALA A 112 -1.68 -10.19 -0.63
N ILE A 113 -1.12 -9.08 -1.15
CA ILE A 113 -1.49 -7.72 -0.75
C ILE A 113 -2.57 -7.11 -1.65
N LYS A 114 -3.21 -7.91 -2.51
CA LYS A 114 -4.29 -7.43 -3.38
C LYS A 114 -5.38 -6.73 -2.57
N ASP A 115 -5.69 -5.49 -2.94
CA ASP A 115 -6.69 -4.62 -2.32
C ASP A 115 -6.36 -4.16 -0.90
N TYR A 116 -5.26 -4.62 -0.29
CA TYR A 116 -4.82 -4.16 1.02
C TYR A 116 -4.38 -2.69 0.94
N LEU A 117 -4.45 -2.00 2.08
CA LEU A 117 -4.08 -0.61 2.24
C LEU A 117 -2.78 -0.50 3.02
N ALA A 118 -1.89 0.38 2.60
CA ALA A 118 -0.72 0.79 3.37
C ALA A 118 -0.72 2.31 3.51
N PHE A 119 -0.06 2.81 4.56
CA PHE A 119 -0.16 4.20 5.01
C PHE A 119 1.22 4.81 5.13
N TYR A 120 1.37 6.07 4.70
CA TYR A 120 2.61 6.82 4.86
C TYR A 120 2.73 7.27 6.32
N PRO A 121 3.75 6.82 7.08
CA PRO A 121 3.85 7.12 8.52
C PRO A 121 3.92 8.62 8.82
N ASP A 122 4.49 9.42 7.91
CA ASP A 122 4.60 10.88 8.01
C ASP A 122 3.30 11.63 7.65
N ARG A 123 2.30 10.94 7.08
CA ARG A 123 1.03 11.52 6.62
C ARG A 123 -0.20 11.12 7.44
N VAL A 124 0.00 10.25 8.43
CA VAL A 124 -1.01 9.87 9.41
C VAL A 124 -0.58 10.34 10.80
N ASP A 125 -1.49 10.33 11.77
CA ASP A 125 -1.18 10.74 13.14
C ASP A 125 -0.37 9.65 13.85
N ALA A 126 -0.75 8.38 13.66
CA ALA A 126 -0.02 7.24 14.21
C ALA A 126 -0.30 5.94 13.44
N ILE A 127 0.69 5.06 13.45
CA ILE A 127 0.55 3.62 13.16
C ILE A 127 1.01 2.89 14.42
N GLU A 128 0.06 2.49 15.24
CA GLU A 128 0.32 1.88 16.55
C GLU A 128 0.39 0.36 16.39
N LEU A 129 1.44 -0.25 16.94
CA LEU A 129 1.58 -1.69 17.06
C LEU A 129 1.34 -2.08 18.51
N GLY A 130 0.35 -2.94 18.75
CA GLY A 130 -0.04 -3.38 20.09
C GLY A 130 -0.56 -4.81 20.07
N GLY A 131 -0.53 -5.49 21.21
CA GLY A 131 -1.11 -6.82 21.42
C GLY A 131 -2.11 -6.75 22.55
#